data_AF-A0A9N9G843-F1
#
_entry.id   AF-A0A9N9G843-F1
#
_cell.length_a   1.000
_cell.length_b   1.000
_cell.length_c   1.000
_cell.angle_alpha   90.00
_cell.angle_beta   90.00
_cell.angle_gamma   90.00
#
_symmetry.space_group_name_H-M   'P 1'
#
loop_
_entity.id
_entity.type
_entity.pdbx_description
1 polymer ?
#
loop_
_entity_poly.entity_id
_entity_poly.type
_entity_poly.pdbx_seq_one_letter_code
_entity_poly.pdbx_strand_id
1 'polypeptide(L)'
;MPGVLRLVKHLNAHKIPIVVATSSLRNNFKIKSSNNQELFSLFDDITCGDDPNVLNGKPAPDIFLAARAKAGNPPVSQCLVFEDALNGIQAARNAGMHVNPNLAALYPGDNGATEKKTIELFLAKLISSKKKSTYTSCYYHSLMEANKSR
;
A
#
# COMPACT_ATOMS: atom_id res chain seq x y z
N MET A 1 2.69 0.18 -13.71
CA MET A 1 3.55 1.27 -13.21
C MET A 1 4.93 0.72 -12.90
N PRO A 2 5.99 1.22 -13.54
CA PRO A 2 7.37 0.84 -13.20
C PRO A 2 7.64 1.10 -11.71
N GLY A 3 8.29 0.16 -11.03
CA GLY A 3 8.75 0.32 -9.64
C GLY A 3 7.88 -0.26 -8.52
N VAL A 4 6.58 -0.48 -8.75
CA VAL A 4 5.71 -1.10 -7.71
C VAL A 4 6.16 -2.52 -7.38
N LEU A 5 6.43 -3.34 -8.40
CA LEU A 5 6.85 -4.72 -8.19
C LEU A 5 8.16 -4.80 -7.42
N ARG A 6 9.12 -3.91 -7.72
CA ARG A 6 10.40 -3.82 -7.00
C ARG A 6 10.18 -3.46 -5.54
N LEU A 7 9.36 -2.45 -5.26
CA LEU A 7 9.03 -2.04 -3.89
C LEU A 7 8.34 -3.18 -3.12
N VAL A 8 7.33 -3.81 -3.70
CA VAL A 8 6.60 -4.93 -3.06
C VAL A 8 7.54 -6.10 -2.81
N LYS A 9 8.39 -6.47 -3.78
CA LYS A 9 9.43 -7.51 -3.59
C LYS A 9 10.39 -7.15 -2.47
N HIS A 10 10.83 -5.90 -2.40
CA HIS A 10 11.72 -5.42 -1.35
C HIS A 10 11.07 -5.52 0.04
N LEU A 11 9.86 -4.99 0.20
CA LEU A 11 9.13 -5.05 1.47
C LEU A 11 8.86 -6.50 1.91
N ASN A 12 8.47 -7.36 0.97
CA ASN A 12 8.25 -8.78 1.22
C ASN A 12 9.54 -9.51 1.65
N ALA A 13 10.67 -9.22 0.98
CA ALA A 13 11.99 -9.76 1.35
C ALA A 13 12.41 -9.33 2.77
N HIS A 14 12.03 -8.12 3.19
CA HIS A 14 12.29 -7.59 4.52
C HIS A 14 11.21 -7.92 5.56
N LYS A 15 10.21 -8.76 5.22
CA LYS A 15 9.11 -9.17 6.12
C LYS A 15 8.31 -8.00 6.70
N ILE A 16 8.17 -6.93 5.92
CA ILE A 16 7.30 -5.80 6.23
C ILE A 16 5.90 -6.16 5.72
N PRO A 17 4.86 -6.23 6.57
CA PRO A 17 3.52 -6.58 6.12
C PRO A 17 2.97 -5.62 5.08
N ILE A 18 2.35 -6.19 4.04
CA ILE A 18 1.81 -5.49 2.89
C ILE A 18 0.37 -5.94 2.68
N VAL A 19 -0.58 -5.01 2.81
CA VAL A 19 -2.00 -5.29 2.59
C VAL A 19 -2.57 -4.35 1.54
N VAL A 20 -3.37 -4.86 0.62
CA VAL A 20 -4.15 -3.98 -0.28
C VAL A 20 -5.42 -3.53 0.44
N ALA A 21 -5.73 -2.24 0.36
CA ALA A 21 -7.04 -1.70 0.68
C ALA A 21 -7.68 -1.22 -0.63
N THR A 22 -8.88 -1.67 -0.99
CA THR A 22 -9.54 -1.24 -2.24
C THR A 22 -11.06 -1.10 -2.07
N SER A 23 -11.63 -0.01 -2.56
CA SER A 23 -13.10 0.17 -2.58
C SER A 23 -13.80 -0.78 -3.55
N SER A 24 -13.05 -1.49 -4.41
CA SER A 24 -13.64 -2.52 -5.28
C SER A 24 -14.14 -3.69 -4.44
N LEU A 25 -15.31 -4.22 -4.81
CA LEU A 25 -15.80 -5.49 -4.29
C LEU A 25 -14.86 -6.63 -4.71
N ARG A 26 -14.84 -7.73 -3.95
CA ARG A 26 -13.94 -8.87 -4.17
C ARG A 26 -13.97 -9.41 -5.58
N ASN A 27 -15.15 -9.58 -6.16
CA ASN A 27 -15.31 -10.11 -7.51
C ASN A 27 -14.70 -9.16 -8.55
N ASN A 28 -14.93 -7.86 -8.42
CA ASN A 28 -14.34 -6.85 -9.29
C ASN A 28 -12.83 -6.78 -9.13
N PHE A 29 -12.32 -6.89 -7.89
CA PHE A 29 -10.88 -6.97 -7.64
C PHE A 29 -10.27 -8.18 -8.34
N LYS A 30 -10.86 -9.38 -8.23
CA LYS A 30 -10.37 -10.60 -8.89
C LYS A 30 -10.28 -10.44 -10.41
N ILE A 31 -11.31 -9.89 -11.04
CA ILE A 31 -11.32 -9.66 -12.49
C ILE A 31 -10.20 -8.70 -12.89
N LYS A 32 -10.11 -7.54 -12.21
CA LYS A 32 -9.09 -6.55 -12.52
C LYS A 32 -7.68 -7.13 -12.30
N SER A 33 -7.47 -7.89 -11.23
CA SER A 33 -6.13 -8.38 -10.78
C SER A 33 -5.65 -9.63 -11.49
N SER A 34 -6.49 -10.23 -12.33
CA SER A 34 -6.22 -11.49 -13.03
C SER A 34 -4.89 -11.53 -13.79
N ASN A 35 -4.47 -10.40 -14.36
CA ASN A 35 -3.21 -10.28 -15.12
C ASN A 35 -1.97 -9.98 -14.25
N ASN A 36 -2.13 -9.79 -12.94
CA ASN A 36 -1.06 -9.37 -12.02
C ASN A 36 -0.93 -10.30 -10.81
N GLN A 37 -1.22 -11.60 -10.99
CA GLN A 37 -1.25 -12.57 -9.90
C GLN A 37 0.10 -12.70 -9.16
N GLU A 38 1.23 -12.65 -9.88
CA GLU A 38 2.58 -12.65 -9.25
C GLU A 38 2.71 -11.48 -8.27
N LEU A 39 2.31 -10.27 -8.67
CA LEU A 39 2.38 -9.10 -7.82
C LEU A 39 1.51 -9.27 -6.57
N PHE A 40 0.24 -9.66 -6.74
CA PHE A 40 -0.70 -9.79 -5.63
C PHE A 40 -0.38 -10.97 -4.70
N SER A 41 0.36 -11.98 -5.17
CA SER A 41 0.85 -13.09 -4.34
C SER A 41 1.87 -12.68 -3.26
N LEU A 42 2.46 -11.49 -3.38
CA LEU A 42 3.43 -10.95 -2.43
C LEU A 42 2.78 -10.15 -1.28
N PHE A 43 1.47 -9.92 -1.35
CA PHE A 43 0.70 -9.23 -0.31
C PHE A 43 0.17 -10.24 0.70
N ASP A 44 0.18 -9.87 1.97
CA ASP A 44 -0.30 -10.70 3.07
C ASP A 44 -1.83 -10.82 3.07
N ASP A 45 -2.52 -9.74 2.66
CA ASP A 45 -3.98 -9.75 2.51
C ASP A 45 -4.46 -8.70 1.50
N ILE A 46 -5.73 -8.84 1.10
CA ILE A 46 -6.45 -7.89 0.28
C ILE A 46 -7.77 -7.56 1.01
N THR A 47 -7.92 -6.35 1.50
CA THR A 47 -9.18 -5.80 2.03
C THR A 47 -9.96 -5.11 0.91
N CYS A 48 -11.13 -5.65 0.59
CA CYS A 48 -12.04 -5.13 -0.42
C CYS A 48 -13.19 -4.34 0.22
N GLY A 49 -13.96 -3.62 -0.59
CA GLY A 49 -15.09 -2.79 -0.11
C GLY A 49 -16.27 -3.60 0.45
N ASP A 50 -16.31 -4.91 0.19
CA ASP A 50 -17.26 -5.88 0.76
C ASP A 50 -16.72 -6.61 2.00
N ASP A 51 -15.58 -6.18 2.55
CA ASP A 51 -15.11 -6.71 3.83
C ASP A 51 -16.10 -6.35 4.95
N PRO A 52 -16.49 -7.30 5.81
CA PRO A 52 -17.50 -7.05 6.86
C PRO A 52 -17.08 -5.99 7.87
N ASN A 53 -15.78 -5.67 7.97
CA ASN A 53 -15.27 -4.61 8.84
C ASN A 53 -15.25 -3.23 8.15
N VAL A 54 -15.72 -3.13 6.90
CA VAL A 54 -15.82 -1.89 6.13
C VAL A 54 -17.28 -1.47 6.07
N LEU A 55 -17.72 -0.77 7.12
CA LEU A 55 -19.11 -0.33 7.24
C LEU A 55 -19.37 0.91 6.38
N ASN A 56 -18.36 1.78 6.26
CA ASN A 56 -18.42 3.00 5.49
C ASN A 56 -17.30 3.05 4.46
N GLY A 57 -17.65 3.41 3.21
CA GLY A 57 -16.67 3.65 2.16
C GLY A 57 -15.81 4.89 2.45
N LYS A 58 -14.67 4.98 1.75
CA LYS A 58 -13.82 6.18 1.76
C LYS A 58 -14.67 7.44 1.49
N PRO A 59 -14.51 8.54 2.25
CA PRO A 59 -13.34 8.89 3.08
C PRO A 59 -13.39 8.37 4.53
N ALA A 60 -14.32 7.48 4.89
CA ALA A 60 -14.27 6.83 6.18
C ALA A 60 -12.98 5.97 6.34
N PRO A 61 -12.44 5.84 7.55
CA PRO A 61 -11.16 5.17 7.79
C PRO A 61 -11.25 3.63 7.75
N ASP A 62 -12.46 3.08 7.75
CA ASP A 62 -12.79 1.68 8.00
C ASP A 62 -11.91 0.72 7.19
N ILE A 63 -11.73 0.98 5.89
CA ILE A 63 -10.94 0.11 5.02
C ILE A 63 -9.45 0.03 5.38
N PHE A 64 -8.87 1.13 5.86
CA PHE A 64 -7.48 1.15 6.30
C PHE A 64 -7.32 0.53 7.68
N LEU A 65 -8.28 0.73 8.58
CA LEU A 65 -8.30 0.08 9.89
C LEU A 65 -8.46 -1.45 9.75
N ALA A 66 -9.34 -1.89 8.85
CA ALA A 66 -9.51 -3.30 8.51
C ALA A 66 -8.22 -3.88 7.90
N ALA A 67 -7.59 -3.20 6.94
CA ALA A 67 -6.30 -3.60 6.38
C ALA A 67 -5.20 -3.71 7.44
N ARG A 68 -5.12 -2.74 8.37
CA ARG A 68 -4.18 -2.75 9.50
C ARG A 68 -4.38 -3.97 10.40
N ALA A 69 -5.63 -4.33 10.68
CA ALA A 69 -5.94 -5.50 11.50
C ALA A 69 -5.38 -6.79 10.87
N LYS A 70 -5.56 -6.96 9.56
CA LYS A 70 -5.03 -8.11 8.83
C LYS A 70 -3.51 -8.11 8.72
N ALA A 71 -2.89 -6.93 8.76
CA ALA A 71 -1.45 -6.78 8.81
C ALA A 71 -0.83 -6.97 10.22
N GLY A 72 -1.56 -7.57 11.17
CA GLY A 72 -1.07 -7.84 12.51
C GLY A 72 -1.19 -6.67 13.49
N ASN A 73 -2.03 -5.68 13.21
CA ASN A 73 -2.35 -4.56 14.12
C ASN A 73 -1.14 -3.75 14.64
N PRO A 74 -0.19 -3.34 13.77
CA PRO A 74 0.92 -2.47 14.17
C PRO A 74 0.39 -1.12 14.68
N PRO A 75 1.12 -0.38 15.54
CA PRO A 75 0.82 1.00 15.89
C PRO A 75 0.45 1.86 14.67
N VAL A 76 -0.58 2.71 14.79
CA VAL A 76 -1.08 3.54 13.67
C VAL A 76 0.03 4.42 13.09
N SER A 77 0.92 4.94 13.94
CA SER A 77 2.09 5.74 13.53
C SER A 77 3.11 4.97 12.69
N GLN A 78 3.04 3.64 12.65
CA GLN A 78 3.88 2.77 11.83
C GLN A 78 3.15 2.28 10.56
N CYS A 79 1.94 2.75 10.32
CA CYS A 79 1.20 2.46 9.11
C CYS A 79 1.51 3.53 8.05
N LEU A 80 1.95 3.07 6.87
CA LEU A 80 2.15 3.90 5.70
C LEU A 80 1.17 3.49 4.61
N VAL A 81 0.44 4.47 4.08
CA VAL A 81 -0.50 4.29 2.99
C VAL A 81 0.07 4.89 1.70
N PHE A 82 0.05 4.10 0.63
CA PHE A 82 0.32 4.60 -0.73
C PHE A 82 -1.00 4.79 -1.47
N GLU A 83 -1.36 6.05 -1.76
CA GLU A 83 -2.71 6.41 -2.18
C GLU A 83 -2.75 7.77 -2.88
N ASP A 84 -3.27 7.80 -4.10
CA ASP A 84 -3.31 8.99 -4.96
C ASP A 84 -4.69 9.64 -5.05
N ALA A 85 -5.77 8.91 -4.73
CA ALA A 85 -7.12 9.45 -4.78
C ALA A 85 -7.46 10.28 -3.54
N LEU A 86 -8.04 11.47 -3.72
CA LEU A 86 -8.38 12.39 -2.62
C LEU A 86 -9.18 11.72 -1.49
N ASN A 87 -10.22 10.95 -1.82
CA ASN A 87 -11.03 10.24 -0.82
C ASN A 87 -10.21 9.18 -0.06
N GLY A 88 -9.26 8.54 -0.73
CA GLY A 88 -8.35 7.60 -0.09
C GLY A 88 -7.33 8.28 0.80
N ILE A 89 -6.75 9.40 0.35
CA ILE A 89 -5.83 10.20 1.16
C ILE A 89 -6.53 10.66 2.44
N GLN A 90 -7.78 11.13 2.31
CA GLN A 90 -8.57 11.54 3.46
C GLN A 90 -8.88 10.37 4.38
N ALA A 91 -9.27 9.21 3.85
CA ALA A 91 -9.49 8.00 4.66
C ALA A 91 -8.23 7.56 5.42
N ALA A 92 -7.05 7.61 4.79
CA ALA A 92 -5.78 7.29 5.44
C ALA A 92 -5.47 8.24 6.59
N ARG A 93 -5.69 9.55 6.37
CA ARG A 93 -5.55 10.59 7.41
C ARG A 93 -6.55 10.42 8.54
N ASN A 94 -7.81 10.13 8.22
CA ASN A 94 -8.85 9.85 9.20
C ASN A 94 -8.54 8.60 10.03
N ALA A 95 -7.82 7.64 9.46
CA ALA A 95 -7.32 6.46 10.17
C ALA A 95 -6.06 6.76 11.02
N GLY A 96 -5.56 8.01 11.00
CA GLY A 96 -4.35 8.44 11.71
C GLY A 96 -3.03 8.02 11.06
N MET A 97 -3.07 7.46 9.84
CA MET A 97 -1.91 6.85 9.19
C MET A 97 -1.10 7.87 8.38
N HIS A 98 0.17 7.58 8.16
CA HIS A 98 0.98 8.34 7.20
C HIS A 98 0.51 8.01 5.79
N VAL A 99 0.40 9.02 4.93
CA VAL A 99 -0.02 8.84 3.54
C VAL A 99 0.98 9.50 2.60
N ASN A 100 1.40 8.75 1.57
CA ASN A 100 2.22 9.26 0.49
C ASN A 100 1.44 9.19 -0.84
N PRO A 101 1.12 10.34 -1.46
CA PRO A 101 0.34 10.39 -2.68
C PRO A 101 1.10 10.16 -3.97
N ASN A 102 2.44 10.10 -3.93
CA ASN A 102 3.24 10.07 -5.15
C ASN A 102 4.22 8.89 -5.17
N LEU A 103 3.66 7.69 -5.42
CA LEU A 103 4.45 6.47 -5.56
C LEU A 103 5.35 6.49 -6.81
N ALA A 104 4.93 7.18 -7.88
CA ALA A 104 5.71 7.31 -9.10
C ALA A 104 6.96 8.19 -8.93
N ALA A 105 6.89 9.28 -8.15
CA ALA A 105 8.06 10.10 -7.83
C ALA A 105 9.04 9.43 -6.86
N LEU A 106 8.60 8.42 -6.10
CA LEU A 106 9.50 7.58 -5.31
C LEU A 106 10.33 6.62 -6.19
N TYR A 107 9.88 6.37 -7.43
CA TYR A 107 10.47 5.41 -8.34
C TYR A 107 10.39 5.88 -9.80
N PRO A 108 11.00 7.04 -10.14
CA PRO A 108 11.13 7.42 -11.54
C PRO A 108 11.92 6.31 -12.25
N GLY A 109 11.40 5.80 -13.37
CA GLY A 109 12.04 4.74 -14.12
C GLY A 109 13.48 5.12 -14.49
N ASP A 110 14.39 4.17 -14.29
CA ASP A 110 15.82 4.18 -14.66
C ASP A 110 16.62 5.45 -14.35
N ASN A 111 17.32 5.45 -13.19
CA ASN A 111 18.62 6.12 -12.93
C ASN A 111 19.14 5.65 -11.56
N GLY A 112 19.63 4.40 -11.48
CA GLY A 112 19.79 3.60 -10.25
C GLY A 112 20.68 4.10 -9.10
N ALA A 113 21.32 5.27 -9.19
CA ALA A 113 22.17 5.82 -8.12
C ALA A 113 21.38 6.69 -7.10
N THR A 114 20.40 7.46 -7.57
CA THR A 114 19.54 8.32 -6.73
C THR A 114 18.45 7.49 -6.03
N GLU A 115 18.07 6.38 -6.67
CA GLU A 115 17.04 5.42 -6.27
C GLU A 115 17.38 4.72 -4.94
N LYS A 116 18.60 4.20 -4.82
CA LYS A 116 19.08 3.54 -3.59
C LYS A 116 19.05 4.51 -2.41
N LYS A 117 19.44 5.78 -2.62
CA LYS A 117 19.54 6.77 -1.55
C LYS A 117 18.18 7.21 -1.01
N THR A 118 17.16 7.41 -1.85
CA THR A 118 15.81 7.85 -1.39
C THR A 118 15.07 6.72 -0.70
N ILE A 119 15.15 5.50 -1.24
CA ILE A 119 14.57 4.32 -0.61
C ILE A 119 15.33 4.00 0.67
N GLU A 120 16.67 3.98 0.67
CA GLU A 120 17.44 3.80 1.90
C GLU A 120 17.29 4.97 2.87
N LEU A 121 17.01 6.21 2.46
CA LEU A 121 16.73 7.33 3.40
C LEU A 121 15.33 7.23 3.98
N PHE A 122 14.33 6.80 3.20
CA PHE A 122 12.97 6.59 3.68
C PHE A 122 12.90 5.33 4.55
N LEU A 123 13.47 4.23 4.08
CA LEU A 123 13.64 2.99 4.81
C LEU A 123 14.62 3.14 5.97
N ALA A 124 15.67 3.95 5.92
CA ALA A 124 16.49 4.26 7.11
C ALA A 124 15.76 5.22 8.03
N LYS A 125 14.88 6.12 7.58
CA LYS A 125 13.98 6.82 8.53
C LYS A 125 13.01 5.85 9.21
N LEU A 126 12.53 4.84 8.49
CA LEU A 126 11.74 3.74 9.05
C LEU A 126 12.61 2.89 10.02
N ILE A 127 13.78 2.42 9.58
CA ILE A 127 14.65 1.43 10.26
C ILE A 127 15.57 2.05 11.33
N SER A 128 16.04 3.30 11.18
CA SER A 128 16.97 4.01 12.09
C SER A 128 16.29 4.59 13.33
N SER A 129 14.96 4.62 13.39
CA SER A 129 14.27 4.71 14.67
C SER A 129 14.63 3.43 15.42
N LYS A 130 15.54 3.51 16.42
CA LYS A 130 16.12 2.37 17.16
C LYS A 130 15.11 1.59 18.01
N LYS A 131 14.02 1.14 17.40
CA LYS A 131 13.08 0.13 17.90
C LYS A 131 12.83 -0.80 16.71
N LYS A 132 13.14 -2.09 16.87
CA LYS A 132 12.93 -3.18 15.90
C LYS A 132 11.44 -3.39 15.52
N SER A 133 10.71 -2.34 15.15
CA SER A 133 9.26 -2.31 15.22
C SER A 133 8.66 -2.06 13.84
N THR A 134 8.35 -3.18 13.16
CA THR A 134 7.09 -3.40 12.42
C THR A 134 6.43 -2.16 11.82
N TYR A 135 6.91 -1.75 10.65
CA TYR A 135 6.08 -0.95 9.75
C TYR A 135 5.13 -1.87 9.01
N THR A 136 3.95 -1.36 8.69
CA THR A 136 3.02 -2.01 7.75
C THR A 136 2.69 -1.03 6.67
N SER A 137 2.72 -1.52 5.44
CA SER A 137 2.33 -0.75 4.27
C SER A 137 0.95 -1.19 3.77
N CYS A 138 0.02 -0.25 3.71
CA CYS A 138 -1.29 -0.45 3.09
C CYS A 138 -1.27 0.20 1.69
N TYR A 139 -1.50 -0.59 0.64
CA TYR A 139 -1.49 -0.10 -0.74
C TYR A 139 -2.90 0.11 -1.28
N TYR A 140 -3.11 1.23 -1.96
CA TYR A 140 -4.28 1.47 -2.82
C TYR A 140 -3.96 1.32 -4.32
N HIS A 141 -5.04 1.23 -5.09
CA HIS A 141 -5.27 0.45 -6.30
C HIS A 141 -5.38 1.26 -7.61
N SER A 142 -4.95 2.52 -7.70
CA SER A 142 -4.98 3.23 -9.01
C SER A 142 -4.11 2.58 -10.10
N LEU A 143 -3.32 1.56 -9.76
CA LEU A 143 -2.49 0.78 -10.67
C LEU A 143 -3.25 -0.12 -11.66
N MET A 144 -4.56 -0.24 -11.51
CA MET A 144 -5.36 -1.25 -12.21
C MET A 144 -6.21 -0.64 -13.32
N GLU A 145 -6.22 0.68 -13.41
CA GLU A 145 -6.77 1.42 -14.55
C GLU A 145 -5.68 1.85 -15.54
N ALA A 146 -4.40 1.81 -15.13
CA ALA A 146 -3.26 2.19 -15.97
C ALA A 146 -2.87 1.16 -17.07
N ASN A 147 -3.62 0.07 -17.22
CA ASN A 147 -3.45 -0.91 -18.32
C ASN A 147 -4.70 -1.02 -19.23
N LYS A 148 -5.63 -0.06 -19.16
CA LYS A 148 -6.78 0.03 -20.09
C LYS A 148 -6.52 0.91 -21.32
N SER A 149 -5.28 1.31 -21.59
CA SER A 149 -4.91 1.97 -22.83
C SER A 149 -3.70 1.31 -23.49
N ARG A 150 -3.95 0.17 -24.13
CA ARG A 150 -3.35 -0.26 -25.40
C ARG A 150 -4.28 -1.25 -26.07
#